data_AF-A0A1I2K9B7-F1
#
_entry.id   AF-A0A1I2K9B7-F1
#
_cell.length_a   1.000
_cell.length_b   1.000
_cell.length_c   1.000
_cell.angle_alpha   90.00
_cell.angle_beta   90.00
_cell.angle_gamma   90.00
#
_symmetry.space_group_name_H-M   'P 1'
#
loop_
_entity.id
_entity.type
_entity.pdbx_description
1 polymer ?
#
loop_
_entity_poly.entity_id
_entity_poly.type
_entity_poly.pdbx_seq_one_letter_code
_entity_poly.pdbx_strand_id
1 'polypeptide(L)'
;MNILKSKGKIITIILIALLLGLFTSNILINKFYKVKYENFNSVDKELFNKLSEIYKEFDENREKLWPDYDFEKKPLILIRNYKDKGVLRKYAYAVNVDGIKEGIFSTEVTLPKDLNLPKVYRLSSLDPKIFKTLMIGNFGTVDIKGEKVFYFKYNQKMIENPDLYFDFSSFLLHESFHVFKQKNWEYDKNDKEYIEDYPNNKENYALMGVEFSLLDKGLKTDNKDDIKKYLKDWTMIRGYKYRKWPQLKNETNTEAIEGTARYMEYKYSKLTGGRLTVLANEKSPYHISFIQAFNYIANGEAKSLEYLKRPMRYEVGSALGLMMDELNIDWKNQIEDSKDNKGRTQYEILEKYFNISDKDISEETIQNIENENNYNELLIQGKKLVDLSKQ
;
A
#
# COMPACT_ATOMS: atom_id res chain seq x y z
N MET A 1 -36.48 19.06 -49.31
CA MET A 1 -35.36 19.53 -48.44
C MET A 1 -35.81 20.09 -47.08
N ASN A 2 -36.94 20.82 -46.97
CA ASN A 2 -37.40 21.41 -45.69
C ASN A 2 -37.95 20.40 -44.65
N ILE A 3 -38.56 19.29 -45.07
CA ILE A 3 -39.11 18.27 -44.16
C ILE A 3 -37.99 17.47 -43.44
N LEU A 4 -36.87 17.22 -44.12
CA LEU A 4 -35.69 16.58 -43.51
C LEU A 4 -35.03 17.50 -42.47
N LYS A 5 -35.00 18.82 -42.71
CA LYS A 5 -34.52 19.82 -41.74
C LYS A 5 -35.44 19.95 -40.52
N SER A 6 -36.76 19.86 -40.67
CA SER A 6 -37.71 19.94 -39.54
C SER A 6 -37.69 18.68 -38.67
N LYS A 7 -37.60 17.48 -39.27
CA LYS A 7 -37.42 16.21 -38.54
C LYS A 7 -36.09 16.18 -37.77
N GLY A 8 -35.00 16.67 -38.36
CA GLY A 8 -33.71 16.80 -37.67
C GLY A 8 -33.77 17.75 -36.46
N LYS A 9 -34.48 18.88 -36.56
CA LYS A 9 -34.71 19.80 -35.42
C LYS A 9 -35.52 19.14 -34.30
N ILE A 10 -36.58 18.41 -34.62
CA ILE A 10 -37.40 17.70 -33.63
C ILE A 10 -36.57 16.64 -32.89
N ILE A 11 -35.79 15.83 -33.63
CA ILE A 11 -34.88 14.83 -33.03
C ILE A 11 -33.86 15.51 -32.11
N THR A 12 -33.29 16.64 -32.53
CA THR A 12 -32.33 17.40 -31.73
C THR A 12 -32.96 17.92 -30.43
N ILE A 13 -34.19 18.46 -30.49
CA ILE A 13 -34.92 18.94 -29.31
C ILE A 13 -35.20 17.79 -28.34
N ILE A 14 -35.62 16.62 -28.85
CA ILE A 14 -35.87 15.43 -28.04
C ILE A 14 -34.57 14.99 -27.34
N LEU A 15 -33.44 14.96 -28.07
CA LEU A 15 -32.14 14.61 -27.49
C LEU A 15 -31.70 15.60 -26.40
N ILE A 16 -31.87 16.91 -26.63
CA ILE A 16 -31.57 17.94 -25.62
C ILE A 16 -32.46 17.78 -24.39
N ALA A 17 -33.77 17.54 -24.58
CA ALA A 17 -34.70 17.33 -23.47
C ALA A 17 -34.35 16.06 -22.67
N LEU A 18 -33.95 14.98 -23.33
CA LEU A 18 -33.47 13.75 -22.68
C LEU A 18 -32.17 14.01 -21.89
N LEU A 19 -31.22 14.73 -22.47
CA LEU A 19 -29.96 15.11 -21.79
C LEU A 19 -30.23 15.98 -20.55
N LEU A 20 -31.10 16.99 -20.68
CA LEU A 20 -31.51 17.85 -19.56
C LEU A 20 -32.27 17.06 -18.49
N GLY A 21 -33.14 16.13 -18.89
CA GLY A 21 -33.84 15.23 -17.97
C GLY A 21 -32.87 14.31 -17.21
N LEU A 22 -31.87 13.74 -17.88
CA LEU A 22 -30.80 12.95 -17.25
C LEU A 22 -29.94 13.79 -16.30
N PHE A 23 -29.61 15.02 -16.69
CA PHE A 23 -28.81 15.93 -15.86
C PHE A 23 -29.56 16.36 -14.59
N THR A 24 -30.82 16.81 -14.74
CA THR A 24 -31.66 17.25 -13.62
C THR A 24 -32.00 16.08 -12.69
N SER A 25 -32.36 14.91 -13.23
CA SER A 25 -32.61 13.72 -12.41
C SER A 25 -31.39 13.30 -11.61
N ASN A 26 -30.18 13.34 -12.18
CA ASN A 26 -28.96 13.01 -11.44
C ASN A 26 -28.70 13.97 -10.28
N ILE A 27 -28.87 15.29 -10.51
CA ILE A 27 -28.74 16.30 -9.47
C ILE A 27 -29.77 16.07 -8.36
N LEU A 28 -31.04 15.84 -8.71
CA LEU A 28 -32.11 15.58 -7.75
C LEU A 28 -31.85 14.29 -6.95
N ILE A 29 -31.42 13.22 -7.61
CA ILE A 29 -31.01 11.98 -6.95
C ILE A 29 -29.88 12.30 -5.96
N ASN A 30 -28.87 13.07 -6.34
CA ASN A 30 -27.79 13.42 -5.42
C ASN A 30 -28.26 14.19 -4.17
N LYS A 31 -29.25 15.08 -4.34
CA LYS A 31 -29.76 15.93 -3.26
C LYS A 31 -30.69 15.21 -2.27
N PHE A 32 -31.43 14.20 -2.73
CA PHE A 32 -32.48 13.59 -1.92
C PHE A 32 -32.29 12.10 -1.66
N TYR A 33 -31.58 11.38 -2.53
CA TYR A 33 -31.39 9.94 -2.39
C TYR A 33 -30.24 9.63 -1.44
N LYS A 34 -30.55 8.97 -0.31
CA LYS A 34 -29.56 8.49 0.66
C LYS A 34 -28.58 9.58 1.09
N VAL A 35 -29.13 10.67 1.61
CA VAL A 35 -28.36 11.78 2.23
C VAL A 35 -28.34 11.70 3.76
N LYS A 36 -29.08 10.76 4.35
CA LYS A 36 -29.03 10.44 5.78
C LYS A 36 -28.49 9.03 5.97
N TYR A 37 -27.64 8.84 6.98
CA TYR A 37 -26.97 7.57 7.25
C TYR A 37 -27.92 6.39 7.40
N GLU A 38 -29.11 6.57 7.99
CA GLU A 38 -30.08 5.49 8.19
C GLU A 38 -30.48 4.85 6.85
N ASN A 39 -30.52 5.66 5.80
CA ASN A 39 -30.88 5.27 4.44
C ASN A 39 -29.71 4.69 3.62
N PHE A 40 -28.48 4.71 4.14
CA PHE A 40 -27.33 4.14 3.45
C PHE A 40 -27.48 2.61 3.34
N ASN A 41 -26.91 2.03 2.28
CA ASN A 41 -26.81 0.56 2.21
C ASN A 41 -25.75 0.06 3.20
N SER A 42 -25.73 -1.24 3.47
CA SER A 42 -24.75 -1.88 4.36
C SER A 42 -23.31 -1.49 4.00
N VAL A 43 -22.99 -1.48 2.72
CA VAL A 43 -21.63 -1.22 2.26
C VAL A 43 -21.15 0.20 2.56
N ASP A 44 -22.02 1.21 2.38
CA ASP A 44 -21.68 2.59 2.69
C ASP A 44 -21.68 2.85 4.20
N LYS A 45 -22.55 2.18 4.97
CA LYS A 45 -22.49 2.24 6.44
C LYS A 45 -21.15 1.71 6.94
N GLU A 46 -20.76 0.54 6.45
CA GLU A 46 -19.50 -0.11 6.83
C GLU A 46 -18.28 0.67 6.34
N LEU A 47 -18.34 1.30 5.16
CA LEU A 47 -17.32 2.25 4.70
C LEU A 47 -17.07 3.35 5.75
N PHE A 48 -18.13 4.00 6.23
CA PHE A 48 -17.98 5.11 7.18
C PHE A 48 -17.60 4.63 8.59
N ASN A 49 -18.02 3.42 9.00
CA ASN A 49 -17.50 2.79 10.22
C ASN A 49 -15.99 2.57 10.13
N LYS A 50 -15.51 1.97 9.03
CA LYS A 50 -14.09 1.75 8.79
C LYS A 50 -13.30 3.06 8.69
N LEU A 51 -13.83 4.07 8.00
CA LEU A 51 -13.19 5.39 7.92
C LEU A 51 -13.10 6.06 9.29
N SER A 52 -14.15 5.94 10.09
CA SER A 52 -14.21 6.44 11.47
C SER A 52 -13.17 5.76 12.36
N GLU A 53 -13.04 4.44 12.29
CA GLU A 53 -11.99 3.69 12.98
C GLU A 53 -10.59 4.14 12.54
N ILE A 54 -10.35 4.30 11.24
CA ILE A 54 -9.08 4.84 10.73
C ILE A 54 -8.79 6.21 11.33
N TYR A 55 -9.75 7.14 11.28
CA TYR A 55 -9.54 8.50 11.78
C TYR A 55 -9.27 8.52 13.28
N LYS A 56 -9.99 7.68 14.03
CA LYS A 56 -9.76 7.50 15.47
C LYS A 56 -8.34 7.00 15.75
N GLU A 57 -7.87 5.97 15.05
CA GLU A 57 -6.52 5.42 15.27
C GLU A 57 -5.42 6.42 14.90
N PHE A 58 -5.64 7.27 13.90
CA PHE A 58 -4.69 8.34 13.56
C PHE A 58 -4.72 9.52 14.54
N ASP A 59 -5.84 9.78 15.20
CA ASP A 59 -5.95 10.80 16.25
C ASP A 59 -5.33 10.31 17.57
N GLU A 60 -5.59 9.04 17.95
CA GLU A 60 -5.19 8.48 19.24
C GLU A 60 -3.80 7.80 19.23
N ASN A 61 -3.39 7.21 18.11
CA ASN A 61 -2.21 6.32 18.01
C ASN A 61 -1.22 6.73 16.90
N ARG A 62 -1.21 8.00 16.46
CA ARG A 62 -0.37 8.50 15.36
C ARG A 62 1.09 8.08 15.45
N GLU A 63 1.72 8.29 16.60
CA GLU A 63 3.15 7.96 16.81
C GLU A 63 3.45 6.47 16.63
N LYS A 64 2.46 5.61 16.95
CA LYS A 64 2.57 4.16 16.72
C LYS A 64 2.43 3.83 15.24
N LEU A 65 1.69 4.59 14.46
CA LEU A 65 1.53 4.44 13.02
C LEU A 65 2.71 5.09 12.28
N TRP A 66 2.69 6.41 12.13
CA TRP A 66 3.77 7.19 11.54
C TRP A 66 3.78 8.64 12.09
N PRO A 67 4.91 9.15 12.59
CA PRO A 67 5.01 10.50 13.15
C PRO A 67 4.78 11.56 12.07
N ASP A 68 4.15 12.67 12.42
CA ASP A 68 3.86 13.79 11.50
C ASP A 68 3.05 13.40 10.24
N TYR A 69 2.24 12.32 10.33
CA TYR A 69 1.31 11.92 9.26
C TYR A 69 -0.16 11.98 9.71
N ASP A 70 -0.75 13.16 9.57
CA ASP A 70 -2.16 13.44 9.90
C ASP A 70 -3.11 12.99 8.78
N PHE A 71 -3.28 11.68 8.57
CA PHE A 71 -4.16 11.14 7.52
C PHE A 71 -5.62 11.60 7.68
N GLU A 72 -6.11 11.66 8.91
CA GLU A 72 -7.48 12.04 9.29
C GLU A 72 -7.85 13.48 8.88
N LYS A 73 -6.85 14.30 8.57
CA LYS A 73 -7.02 15.68 8.09
C LYS A 73 -6.81 15.84 6.59
N LYS A 74 -6.42 14.78 5.87
CA LYS A 74 -6.11 14.87 4.43
C LYS A 74 -7.39 14.91 3.58
N PRO A 75 -7.35 15.62 2.43
CA PRO A 75 -8.48 15.70 1.51
C PRO A 75 -8.71 14.37 0.80
N LEU A 76 -9.92 13.81 0.93
CA LEU A 76 -10.27 12.48 0.44
C LEU A 76 -11.60 12.48 -0.33
N ILE A 77 -11.61 11.83 -1.49
CA ILE A 77 -12.82 11.51 -2.26
C ILE A 77 -13.01 10.00 -2.36
N LEU A 78 -14.08 9.49 -1.76
CA LEU A 78 -14.46 8.07 -1.80
C LEU A 78 -15.49 7.84 -2.90
N ILE A 79 -15.15 7.03 -3.91
CA ILE A 79 -15.99 6.80 -5.09
C ILE A 79 -16.60 5.42 -5.02
N ARG A 80 -17.93 5.37 -4.97
CA ARG A 80 -18.67 4.11 -4.98
C ARG A 80 -18.72 3.54 -6.39
N ASN A 81 -18.09 2.39 -6.59
CA ASN A 81 -18.13 1.66 -7.85
C ASN A 81 -19.07 0.44 -7.82
N TYR A 82 -19.58 0.04 -8.99
CA TYR A 82 -20.33 -1.21 -9.12
C TYR A 82 -19.43 -2.46 -9.01
N LYS A 83 -18.21 -2.38 -9.55
CA LYS A 83 -17.23 -3.47 -9.59
C LYS A 83 -15.82 -2.93 -9.40
N ASP A 84 -14.91 -3.81 -9.05
CA ASP A 84 -13.47 -3.49 -8.99
C ASP A 84 -12.96 -2.95 -10.33
N LYS A 85 -12.10 -1.93 -10.28
CA LYS A 85 -11.54 -1.20 -11.44
C LYS A 85 -12.57 -0.64 -12.43
N GLY A 86 -13.84 -0.56 -12.03
CA GLY A 86 -14.93 -0.09 -12.88
C GLY A 86 -14.86 1.39 -13.24
N VAL A 87 -15.34 1.73 -14.44
CA VAL A 87 -15.56 3.11 -14.90
C VAL A 87 -16.94 3.64 -14.52
N LEU A 88 -17.90 2.74 -14.26
CA LEU A 88 -19.25 3.09 -13.83
C LEU A 88 -19.28 3.35 -12.32
N ARG A 89 -19.36 4.64 -11.97
CA ARG A 89 -19.58 5.10 -10.59
C ARG A 89 -21.06 5.19 -10.26
N LYS A 90 -21.41 4.90 -9.00
CA LYS A 90 -22.75 5.18 -8.46
C LYS A 90 -22.85 6.64 -8.00
N TYR A 91 -21.92 7.05 -7.15
CA TYR A 91 -21.82 8.36 -6.51
C TYR A 91 -20.45 8.46 -5.82
N ALA A 92 -20.12 9.62 -5.26
CA ALA A 92 -18.91 9.79 -4.46
C ALA A 92 -19.21 10.58 -3.17
N TYR A 93 -18.28 10.50 -2.22
CA TYR A 93 -18.29 11.27 -0.98
C TYR A 93 -16.97 12.03 -0.87
N ALA A 94 -17.01 13.30 -0.47
CA ALA A 94 -15.84 14.11 -0.19
C ALA A 94 -15.74 14.37 1.31
N VAL A 95 -14.51 14.29 1.82
CA VAL A 95 -14.15 14.48 3.23
C VAL A 95 -12.91 15.38 3.27
N ASN A 96 -12.91 16.43 4.09
CA ASN A 96 -11.81 17.41 4.21
C ASN A 96 -11.35 18.03 2.89
N VAL A 97 -12.24 18.21 1.89
CA VAL A 97 -11.87 18.80 0.60
C VAL A 97 -12.25 20.27 0.56
N ASP A 98 -11.23 21.14 0.55
CA ASP A 98 -11.45 22.57 0.44
C ASP A 98 -12.11 22.94 -0.90
N GLY A 99 -13.20 23.71 -0.83
CA GLY A 99 -13.98 24.08 -2.00
C GLY A 99 -15.08 23.09 -2.41
N ILE A 100 -15.31 22.03 -1.65
CA ILE A 100 -16.55 21.26 -1.70
C ILE A 100 -17.40 21.61 -0.48
N LYS A 101 -18.62 22.11 -0.74
CA LYS A 101 -19.64 22.48 0.26
C LYS A 101 -21.02 22.25 -0.33
N GLU A 102 -22.10 22.49 0.43
CA GLU A 102 -23.47 22.43 -0.10
C GLU A 102 -23.61 23.28 -1.38
N GLY A 103 -24.18 22.70 -2.42
CA GLY A 103 -24.26 23.33 -3.75
C GLY A 103 -25.12 22.54 -4.73
N ILE A 104 -25.00 22.85 -6.03
CA ILE A 104 -25.78 22.17 -7.08
C ILE A 104 -25.38 20.70 -7.20
N PHE A 105 -24.07 20.41 -7.18
CA PHE A 105 -23.53 19.07 -7.40
C PHE A 105 -23.17 18.34 -6.11
N SER A 106 -23.32 18.97 -4.95
CA SER A 106 -22.85 18.47 -3.68
C SER A 106 -23.87 18.74 -2.57
N THR A 107 -24.11 17.75 -1.73
CA THR A 107 -25.01 17.87 -0.57
C THR A 107 -24.39 17.23 0.66
N GLU A 108 -24.43 17.92 1.79
CA GLU A 108 -23.95 17.42 3.08
C GLU A 108 -24.78 16.19 3.48
N VAL A 109 -24.10 15.11 3.86
CA VAL A 109 -24.78 13.93 4.39
C VAL A 109 -24.83 13.99 5.91
N THR A 110 -25.95 13.55 6.48
CA THR A 110 -26.10 13.44 7.93
C THR A 110 -25.52 12.11 8.40
N LEU A 111 -24.39 12.17 9.10
CA LEU A 111 -23.76 11.03 9.75
C LEU A 111 -24.05 11.03 11.27
N PRO A 112 -24.09 9.86 11.92
CA PRO A 112 -24.15 9.75 13.36
C PRO A 112 -22.94 10.43 14.03
N LYS A 113 -23.17 11.09 15.16
CA LYS A 113 -22.11 11.85 15.86
C LYS A 113 -21.01 10.96 16.43
N ASP A 114 -21.35 9.73 16.80
CA ASP A 114 -20.44 8.71 17.30
C ASP A 114 -19.42 8.24 16.26
N LEU A 115 -19.65 8.47 14.95
CA LEU A 115 -18.62 8.25 13.94
C LEU A 115 -17.47 9.26 14.02
N ASN A 116 -17.62 10.38 14.74
CA ASN A 116 -16.59 11.41 14.90
C ASN A 116 -15.89 11.83 13.58
N LEU A 117 -16.63 11.79 12.46
CA LEU A 117 -16.12 12.18 11.16
C LEU A 117 -16.38 13.67 10.93
N PRO A 118 -15.49 14.37 10.20
CA PRO A 118 -15.78 15.72 9.74
C PRO A 118 -16.97 15.71 8.76
N LYS A 119 -17.40 16.90 8.35
CA LYS A 119 -18.51 17.02 7.39
C LYS A 119 -18.20 16.26 6.10
N VAL A 120 -19.15 15.43 5.69
CA VAL A 120 -19.07 14.65 4.47
C VAL A 120 -20.06 15.18 3.45
N TYR A 121 -19.61 15.37 2.21
CA TYR A 121 -20.43 15.84 1.11
C TYR A 121 -20.60 14.75 0.05
N ARG A 122 -21.84 14.36 -0.24
CA ARG A 122 -22.17 13.48 -1.36
C ARG A 122 -22.10 14.26 -2.67
N LEU A 123 -21.34 13.75 -3.62
CA LEU A 123 -21.11 14.34 -4.93
C LEU A 123 -21.94 13.65 -6.01
N SER A 124 -22.58 14.47 -6.85
CA SER A 124 -23.23 14.02 -8.06
C SER A 124 -22.21 13.38 -8.99
N SER A 125 -22.61 12.30 -9.68
CA SER A 125 -21.77 11.69 -10.70
C SER A 125 -21.59 12.57 -11.94
N LEU A 126 -22.16 13.78 -11.97
CA LEU A 126 -21.96 14.80 -12.98
C LEU A 126 -21.17 16.02 -12.46
N ASP A 127 -20.66 15.98 -11.22
CA ASP A 127 -19.82 17.06 -10.71
C ASP A 127 -18.54 17.19 -11.57
N PRO A 128 -18.30 18.36 -12.20
CA PRO A 128 -17.16 18.55 -13.07
C PRO A 128 -15.81 18.40 -12.37
N LYS A 129 -15.74 18.66 -11.06
CA LYS A 129 -14.51 18.56 -10.26
C LYS A 129 -13.97 17.14 -10.20
N ILE A 130 -14.84 16.13 -10.37
CA ILE A 130 -14.48 14.72 -10.28
C ILE A 130 -14.60 13.99 -11.63
N PHE A 131 -14.73 14.67 -12.77
CA PHE A 131 -14.77 13.96 -14.07
C PHE A 131 -13.49 13.17 -14.37
N LYS A 132 -12.33 13.67 -13.93
CA LYS A 132 -11.04 12.98 -14.10
C LYS A 132 -10.97 11.63 -13.37
N THR A 133 -11.87 11.37 -12.42
CA THR A 133 -11.90 10.10 -11.67
C THR A 133 -12.61 8.97 -12.44
N LEU A 134 -13.15 9.23 -13.64
CA LEU A 134 -13.78 8.23 -14.51
C LEU A 134 -12.78 7.31 -15.23
N MET A 135 -11.48 7.51 -15.02
CA MET A 135 -10.41 6.70 -15.60
C MET A 135 -10.37 5.27 -15.03
N ILE A 136 -9.79 4.32 -15.77
CA ILE A 136 -9.53 2.95 -15.30
C ILE A 136 -8.51 3.01 -14.14
N GLY A 137 -8.78 2.29 -13.04
CA GLY A 137 -7.96 2.30 -11.83
C GLY A 137 -8.79 2.52 -10.56
N ASN A 138 -8.23 2.13 -9.41
CA ASN A 138 -8.92 2.16 -8.12
C ASN A 138 -8.60 3.40 -7.27
N PHE A 139 -7.59 4.20 -7.63
CA PHE A 139 -7.22 5.39 -6.89
C PHE A 139 -6.49 6.39 -7.79
N GLY A 140 -6.16 7.55 -7.25
CA GLY A 140 -5.35 8.57 -7.91
C GLY A 140 -5.55 9.94 -7.28
N THR A 141 -5.19 10.99 -8.00
CA THR A 141 -5.32 12.36 -7.50
C THR A 141 -6.04 13.28 -8.47
N VAL A 142 -6.77 14.25 -7.94
CA VAL A 142 -7.38 15.34 -8.68
C VAL A 142 -7.00 16.67 -8.03
N ASP A 143 -6.89 17.72 -8.84
CA ASP A 143 -6.61 19.07 -8.35
C ASP A 143 -7.93 19.82 -8.15
N ILE A 144 -8.19 20.27 -6.93
CA ILE A 144 -9.37 21.05 -6.58
C ILE A 144 -8.88 22.30 -5.86
N LYS A 145 -9.05 23.47 -6.50
CA LYS A 145 -8.59 24.78 -6.00
C LYS A 145 -7.08 24.85 -5.69
N GLY A 146 -6.25 24.15 -6.43
CA GLY A 146 -4.80 24.14 -6.21
C GLY A 146 -4.36 23.16 -5.12
N GLU A 147 -5.29 22.44 -4.50
CA GLU A 147 -5.00 21.35 -3.57
C GLU A 147 -5.06 20.00 -4.29
N LYS A 148 -4.06 19.15 -4.02
CA LYS A 148 -4.04 17.77 -4.52
C LYS A 148 -4.90 16.90 -3.61
N VAL A 149 -6.06 16.48 -4.12
CA VAL A 149 -7.04 15.65 -3.43
C VAL A 149 -6.87 14.19 -3.86
N PHE A 150 -6.73 13.29 -2.89
CA PHE A 150 -6.70 11.85 -3.17
C PHE A 150 -8.11 11.33 -3.41
N TYR A 151 -8.29 10.53 -4.45
CA TYR A 151 -9.52 9.77 -4.64
C TYR A 151 -9.25 8.27 -4.54
N PHE A 152 -10.19 7.57 -3.94
CA PHE A 152 -10.15 6.13 -3.75
C PHE A 152 -11.50 5.51 -4.12
N LYS A 153 -11.48 4.48 -4.96
CA LYS A 153 -12.67 3.79 -5.43
C LYS A 153 -12.87 2.53 -4.61
N TYR A 154 -14.01 2.44 -3.96
CA TYR A 154 -14.40 1.27 -3.17
C TYR A 154 -15.60 0.56 -3.81
N ASN A 155 -15.64 -0.75 -3.64
CA ASN A 155 -16.71 -1.61 -4.14
C ASN A 155 -17.18 -2.56 -3.04
N GLN A 156 -18.16 -3.43 -3.33
CA GLN A 156 -18.73 -4.34 -2.34
C GLN A 156 -17.73 -5.40 -1.87
N LYS A 157 -16.91 -5.93 -2.77
CA LYS A 157 -15.92 -6.97 -2.47
C LYS A 157 -14.94 -6.49 -1.39
N MET A 158 -14.41 -5.27 -1.52
CA MET A 158 -13.46 -4.69 -0.57
C MET A 158 -13.99 -4.52 0.86
N ILE A 159 -15.30 -4.53 1.03
CA ILE A 159 -15.97 -4.31 2.32
C ILE A 159 -16.44 -5.63 2.92
N GLU A 160 -17.05 -6.50 2.11
CA GLU A 160 -17.72 -7.71 2.62
C GLU A 160 -16.86 -8.98 2.52
N ASN A 161 -16.03 -9.11 1.48
CA ASN A 161 -15.19 -10.29 1.25
C ASN A 161 -13.95 -9.92 0.42
N PRO A 162 -13.02 -9.15 1.01
CA PRO A 162 -11.87 -8.63 0.30
C PRO A 162 -10.86 -9.73 -0.04
N ASP A 163 -10.15 -9.56 -1.16
CA ASP A 163 -8.92 -10.32 -1.38
C ASP A 163 -7.87 -9.87 -0.35
N LEU A 164 -6.90 -10.75 -0.04
CA LEU A 164 -5.80 -10.40 0.86
C LEU A 164 -5.10 -9.10 0.44
N TYR A 165 -4.87 -8.19 1.38
CA TYR A 165 -4.34 -6.82 1.18
C TYR A 165 -5.28 -5.82 0.47
N PHE A 166 -6.45 -6.26 -0.01
CA PHE A 166 -7.39 -5.42 -0.77
C PHE A 166 -8.68 -5.11 -0.01
N ASP A 167 -8.69 -5.27 1.31
CA ASP A 167 -9.73 -4.68 2.13
C ASP A 167 -9.64 -3.16 2.10
N PHE A 168 -10.78 -2.51 2.37
CA PHE A 168 -10.89 -1.05 2.27
C PHE A 168 -9.82 -0.32 3.10
N SER A 169 -9.61 -0.71 4.35
CA SER A 169 -8.73 0.03 5.25
C SER A 169 -7.27 -0.13 4.84
N SER A 170 -6.82 -1.37 4.63
CA SER A 170 -5.42 -1.65 4.26
C SER A 170 -5.05 -0.98 2.93
N PHE A 171 -5.89 -1.16 1.90
CA PHE A 171 -5.56 -0.61 0.58
C PHE A 171 -5.69 0.93 0.52
N LEU A 172 -6.63 1.52 1.29
CA LEU A 172 -6.70 2.97 1.42
C LEU A 172 -5.44 3.54 2.07
N LEU A 173 -4.97 2.92 3.15
CA LEU A 173 -3.79 3.38 3.89
C LEU A 173 -2.51 3.23 3.07
N HIS A 174 -2.32 2.10 2.37
CA HIS A 174 -1.17 1.90 1.48
C HIS A 174 -1.08 3.00 0.42
N GLU A 175 -2.16 3.21 -0.34
CA GLU A 175 -2.14 4.13 -1.47
C GLU A 175 -2.15 5.60 -1.06
N SER A 176 -2.82 5.93 0.05
CA SER A 176 -2.79 7.29 0.58
C SER A 176 -1.43 7.64 1.18
N PHE A 177 -0.69 6.67 1.73
CA PHE A 177 0.66 6.88 2.23
C PHE A 177 1.62 7.28 1.10
N HIS A 178 1.55 6.60 -0.04
CA HIS A 178 2.26 7.00 -1.28
C HIS A 178 1.96 8.45 -1.66
N VAL A 179 0.68 8.82 -1.64
CA VAL A 179 0.20 10.13 -2.13
C VAL A 179 0.53 11.28 -1.18
N PHE A 180 0.47 11.06 0.13
CA PHE A 180 0.58 12.14 1.12
C PHE A 180 1.92 12.16 1.85
N LYS A 181 2.51 11.01 2.17
CA LYS A 181 3.76 10.94 2.92
C LYS A 181 4.97 10.73 2.01
N GLN A 182 4.86 9.87 1.01
CA GLN A 182 5.98 9.49 0.14
C GLN A 182 6.02 10.25 -1.20
N LYS A 183 5.12 11.23 -1.40
CA LYS A 183 4.98 12.00 -2.65
C LYS A 183 6.30 12.52 -3.24
N ASN A 184 7.25 12.87 -2.39
CA ASN A 184 8.52 13.47 -2.78
C ASN A 184 9.71 12.51 -2.68
N TRP A 185 9.50 11.28 -2.21
CA TRP A 185 10.56 10.29 -2.09
C TRP A 185 11.07 9.96 -3.50
N GLU A 186 12.38 9.78 -3.66
CA GLU A 186 13.03 9.54 -4.94
C GLU A 186 13.52 8.10 -5.11
N TYR A 187 13.10 7.17 -4.25
CA TYR A 187 13.49 5.76 -4.29
C TYR A 187 12.98 5.06 -5.56
N ASP A 188 11.77 5.36 -6.03
CA ASP A 188 11.13 4.77 -7.22
C ASP A 188 11.26 5.63 -8.49
N LYS A 189 11.83 6.83 -8.37
CA LYS A 189 11.98 7.78 -9.48
C LYS A 189 12.89 7.22 -10.57
N ASN A 190 12.48 7.35 -11.84
CA ASN A 190 13.23 6.89 -13.02
C ASN A 190 13.59 5.39 -12.97
N ASP A 191 12.67 4.56 -12.49
CA ASP A 191 12.83 3.10 -12.39
C ASP A 191 14.05 2.66 -11.58
N LYS A 192 14.47 3.46 -10.59
CA LYS A 192 15.59 3.13 -9.67
C LYS A 192 15.39 1.82 -8.89
N GLU A 193 14.17 1.30 -8.81
CA GLU A 193 13.88 -0.02 -8.23
C GLU A 193 14.11 -1.19 -9.20
N TYR A 194 14.26 -0.91 -10.51
CA TYR A 194 14.55 -1.94 -11.49
C TYR A 194 15.96 -2.50 -11.31
N ILE A 195 16.07 -3.82 -11.38
CA ILE A 195 17.34 -4.55 -11.28
C ILE A 195 17.64 -5.13 -12.66
N GLU A 196 18.50 -4.46 -13.40
CA GLU A 196 19.08 -4.99 -14.64
C GLU A 196 19.97 -6.20 -14.31
N ASP A 197 19.98 -7.21 -15.17
CA ASP A 197 20.81 -8.42 -15.03
C ASP A 197 20.72 -9.07 -13.63
N TYR A 198 19.49 -9.34 -13.20
CA TYR A 198 19.22 -9.99 -11.93
C TYR A 198 20.02 -11.32 -11.80
N PRO A 199 20.80 -11.51 -10.73
CA PRO A 199 21.68 -12.67 -10.57
C PRO A 199 20.87 -13.95 -10.29
N ASN A 200 20.44 -14.62 -11.35
CA ASN A 200 19.74 -15.91 -11.32
C ASN A 200 20.72 -17.08 -11.11
N ASN A 201 21.32 -17.16 -9.93
CA ASN A 201 22.23 -18.23 -9.54
C ASN A 201 21.92 -18.79 -8.15
N LYS A 202 22.39 -20.01 -7.88
CA LYS A 202 22.07 -20.75 -6.65
C LYS A 202 22.56 -20.03 -5.38
N GLU A 203 23.68 -19.31 -5.49
CA GLU A 203 24.31 -18.64 -4.36
C GLU A 203 23.51 -17.41 -3.94
N ASN A 204 23.09 -16.57 -4.90
CA ASN A 204 22.21 -15.43 -4.62
C ASN A 204 20.91 -15.88 -3.94
N TYR A 205 20.27 -16.94 -4.46
CA TYR A 205 19.05 -17.48 -3.85
C TYR A 205 19.30 -18.09 -2.47
N ALA A 206 20.43 -18.76 -2.25
CA ALA A 206 20.76 -19.30 -0.94
C ALA A 206 21.00 -18.20 0.09
N LEU A 207 21.72 -17.13 -0.28
CA LEU A 207 21.91 -15.95 0.58
C LEU A 207 20.60 -15.21 0.86
N MET A 208 19.69 -15.13 -0.12
CA MET A 208 18.31 -14.65 0.12
C MET A 208 17.58 -15.53 1.15
N GLY A 209 17.75 -16.86 1.07
CA GLY A 209 17.25 -17.78 2.08
C GLY A 209 17.83 -17.49 3.48
N VAL A 210 19.12 -17.16 3.58
CA VAL A 210 19.74 -16.79 4.86
C VAL A 210 19.11 -15.51 5.41
N GLU A 211 18.92 -14.48 4.58
CA GLU A 211 18.20 -13.26 4.97
C GLU A 211 16.80 -13.59 5.53
N PHE A 212 16.04 -14.43 4.83
CA PHE A 212 14.70 -14.85 5.23
C PHE A 212 14.68 -15.62 6.56
N SER A 213 15.66 -16.49 6.78
CA SER A 213 15.84 -17.19 8.06
C SER A 213 16.07 -16.20 9.21
N LEU A 214 16.89 -15.17 8.98
CA LEU A 214 17.18 -14.13 9.98
C LEU A 214 15.95 -13.27 10.27
N LEU A 215 15.18 -12.88 9.24
CA LEU A 215 13.90 -12.17 9.40
C LEU A 215 12.90 -13.02 10.20
N ASP A 216 12.77 -14.31 9.87
CA ASP A 216 11.88 -15.24 10.59
C ASP A 216 12.26 -15.38 12.06
N LYS A 217 13.57 -15.45 12.36
CA LYS A 217 14.06 -15.51 13.75
C LYS A 217 13.79 -14.21 14.50
N GLY A 218 14.02 -13.05 13.87
CA GLY A 218 13.77 -11.73 14.45
C GLY A 218 12.29 -11.45 14.72
N LEU A 219 11.39 -11.85 13.81
CA LEU A 219 9.94 -11.65 13.98
C LEU A 219 9.30 -12.60 15.02
N LYS A 220 9.95 -13.71 15.37
CA LYS A 220 9.43 -14.72 16.32
C LYS A 220 9.84 -14.49 17.77
N THR A 221 10.87 -13.69 18.02
CA THR A 221 11.41 -13.46 19.36
C THR A 221 10.98 -12.09 19.88
N ASP A 222 10.66 -12.02 21.17
CA ASP A 222 10.43 -10.75 21.88
C ASP A 222 11.72 -10.23 22.55
N ASN A 223 12.83 -10.99 22.47
CA ASN A 223 14.11 -10.59 23.06
C ASN A 223 14.81 -9.57 22.14
N LYS A 224 14.95 -8.33 22.63
CA LYS A 224 15.57 -7.22 21.89
C LYS A 224 17.02 -7.47 21.51
N ASP A 225 17.79 -8.18 22.34
CA ASP A 225 19.19 -8.51 22.00
C ASP A 225 19.26 -9.52 20.87
N ASP A 226 18.34 -10.48 20.83
CA ASP A 226 18.22 -11.43 19.73
C ASP A 226 17.78 -10.74 18.43
N ILE A 227 16.75 -9.87 18.47
CA ILE A 227 16.33 -9.06 17.32
C ILE A 227 17.52 -8.24 16.80
N LYS A 228 18.26 -7.61 17.71
CA LYS A 228 19.44 -6.81 17.39
C LYS A 228 20.53 -7.65 16.72
N LYS A 229 20.80 -8.87 17.22
CA LYS A 229 21.73 -9.82 16.59
C LYS A 229 21.27 -10.18 15.18
N TYR A 230 20.01 -10.61 15.02
CA TYR A 230 19.50 -11.06 13.72
C TYR A 230 19.47 -9.94 12.68
N LEU A 231 19.11 -8.72 13.06
CA LEU A 231 19.21 -7.57 12.17
C LEU A 231 20.66 -7.26 11.78
N LYS A 232 21.60 -7.34 12.72
CA LYS A 232 23.03 -7.15 12.43
C LYS A 232 23.56 -8.20 11.44
N ASP A 233 23.26 -9.47 11.69
CA ASP A 233 23.65 -10.58 10.80
C ASP A 233 23.00 -10.42 9.42
N TRP A 234 21.73 -10.00 9.37
CA TRP A 234 21.01 -9.74 8.12
C TRP A 234 21.68 -8.62 7.33
N THR A 235 22.07 -7.53 7.99
CA THR A 235 22.78 -6.41 7.36
C THR A 235 24.14 -6.84 6.80
N MET A 236 24.88 -7.70 7.49
CA MET A 236 26.16 -8.24 6.98
C MET A 236 25.96 -9.12 5.74
N ILE A 237 25.00 -10.05 5.77
CA ILE A 237 24.66 -10.89 4.61
C ILE A 237 24.23 -10.03 3.42
N ARG A 238 23.42 -9.01 3.67
CA ARG A 238 22.97 -8.09 2.62
C ARG A 238 24.13 -7.29 2.03
N GLY A 239 25.02 -6.76 2.88
CA GLY A 239 26.24 -6.06 2.44
C GLY A 239 27.17 -6.97 1.63
N TYR A 240 27.32 -8.23 2.04
CA TYR A 240 28.06 -9.25 1.28
C TYR A 240 27.48 -9.46 -0.13
N LYS A 241 26.16 -9.64 -0.24
CA LYS A 241 25.48 -9.74 -1.54
C LYS A 241 25.71 -8.51 -2.41
N TYR A 242 25.68 -7.30 -1.84
CA TYR A 242 25.88 -6.06 -2.60
C TYR A 242 27.31 -5.86 -3.09
N ARG A 243 28.31 -6.44 -2.43
CA ARG A 243 29.68 -6.47 -2.99
C ARG A 243 29.78 -7.41 -4.18
N LYS A 244 29.09 -8.54 -4.12
CA LYS A 244 29.12 -9.56 -5.16
C LYS A 244 28.24 -9.21 -6.37
N TRP A 245 27.09 -8.62 -6.11
CA TRP A 245 26.10 -8.18 -7.09
C TRP A 245 25.60 -6.76 -6.75
N PRO A 246 26.39 -5.72 -7.11
CA PRO A 246 26.05 -4.33 -6.78
C PRO A 246 24.69 -3.86 -7.29
N GLN A 247 24.20 -4.44 -8.40
CA GLN A 247 22.88 -4.11 -8.95
C GLN A 247 21.72 -4.44 -7.99
N LEU A 248 21.91 -5.39 -7.05
CA LEU A 248 20.89 -5.74 -6.08
C LEU A 248 20.60 -4.61 -5.08
N LYS A 249 21.47 -3.59 -4.97
CA LYS A 249 21.19 -2.42 -4.12
C LYS A 249 19.87 -1.75 -4.46
N ASN A 250 19.43 -1.83 -5.72
CA ASN A 250 18.15 -1.27 -6.16
C ASN A 250 16.95 -1.94 -5.49
N GLU A 251 17.09 -3.16 -4.95
CA GLU A 251 16.01 -3.84 -4.21
C GLU A 251 15.61 -3.07 -2.93
N THR A 252 16.55 -2.33 -2.33
CA THR A 252 16.30 -1.49 -1.16
C THR A 252 15.34 -0.34 -1.44
N ASN A 253 15.23 0.10 -2.71
CA ASN A 253 14.30 1.16 -3.09
C ASN A 253 12.85 0.67 -3.02
N THR A 254 12.56 -0.55 -3.51
CA THR A 254 11.24 -1.17 -3.34
C THR A 254 10.95 -1.44 -1.85
N GLU A 255 11.94 -1.94 -1.10
CA GLU A 255 11.80 -2.14 0.36
C GLU A 255 11.46 -0.82 1.08
N ALA A 256 12.06 0.30 0.66
CA ALA A 256 11.79 1.62 1.21
C ALA A 256 10.42 2.15 0.81
N ILE A 257 10.06 2.15 -0.48
CA ILE A 257 8.81 2.76 -0.94
C ILE A 257 7.59 1.88 -0.63
N GLU A 258 7.60 0.61 -1.06
CA GLU A 258 6.47 -0.30 -0.91
C GLU A 258 6.44 -0.96 0.46
N GLY A 259 7.61 -1.28 1.02
CA GLY A 259 7.70 -1.92 2.32
C GLY A 259 7.25 -1.01 3.47
N THR A 260 7.46 0.30 3.38
CA THR A 260 6.94 1.23 4.40
C THR A 260 5.44 1.48 4.28
N ALA A 261 4.89 1.49 3.05
CA ALA A 261 3.45 1.51 2.83
C ALA A 261 2.79 0.22 3.37
N ARG A 262 3.40 -0.96 3.11
CA ARG A 262 2.96 -2.24 3.68
C ARG A 262 3.08 -2.30 5.20
N TYR A 263 4.13 -1.70 5.77
CA TYR A 263 4.29 -1.54 7.21
C TYR A 263 3.10 -0.79 7.84
N MET A 264 2.59 0.26 7.19
CA MET A 264 1.43 1.00 7.67
C MET A 264 0.18 0.12 7.76
N GLU A 265 -0.04 -0.75 6.77
CA GLU A 265 -1.12 -1.74 6.80
C GLU A 265 -1.02 -2.64 8.04
N TYR A 266 0.19 -3.14 8.35
CA TYR A 266 0.42 -4.06 9.46
C TYR A 266 0.28 -3.39 10.83
N LYS A 267 0.77 -2.16 10.98
CA LYS A 267 0.59 -1.39 12.21
C LYS A 267 -0.87 -1.07 12.48
N TYR A 268 -1.61 -0.63 11.46
CA TYR A 268 -3.04 -0.38 11.57
C TYR A 268 -3.82 -1.66 11.90
N SER A 269 -3.53 -2.75 11.20
CA SER A 269 -4.12 -4.07 11.47
C SER A 269 -3.88 -4.50 12.91
N LYS A 270 -2.65 -4.38 13.43
CA LYS A 270 -2.33 -4.71 14.82
C LYS A 270 -3.12 -3.87 15.83
N LEU A 271 -3.29 -2.57 15.59
CA LEU A 271 -4.02 -1.66 16.49
C LEU A 271 -5.51 -1.99 16.55
N THR A 272 -6.10 -2.42 15.43
CA THR A 272 -7.53 -2.73 15.29
C THR A 272 -7.87 -4.20 15.52
N GLY A 273 -6.90 -5.02 15.95
CA GLY A 273 -7.10 -6.46 16.17
C GLY A 273 -7.30 -7.27 14.88
N GLY A 274 -6.87 -6.71 13.75
CA GLY A 274 -6.81 -7.37 12.45
C GLY A 274 -5.79 -8.52 12.40
N ARG A 275 -5.85 -9.28 11.30
CA ARG A 275 -4.98 -10.47 11.07
C ARG A 275 -3.89 -10.23 10.04
N LEU A 276 -3.89 -9.05 9.42
CA LEU A 276 -2.91 -8.69 8.41
C LEU A 276 -1.55 -8.47 9.11
N THR A 277 -0.53 -9.18 8.64
CA THR A 277 0.83 -9.19 9.16
C THR A 277 1.80 -9.61 8.05
N VAL A 278 3.09 -9.61 8.33
CA VAL A 278 4.14 -10.04 7.39
C VAL A 278 3.81 -11.42 6.83
N LEU A 279 3.80 -11.53 5.50
CA LEU A 279 3.43 -12.74 4.74
C LEU A 279 2.08 -13.33 5.19
N ALA A 280 1.07 -12.47 5.32
CA ALA A 280 -0.29 -12.87 5.63
C ALA A 280 -0.84 -13.93 4.64
N ASN A 281 -1.80 -14.71 5.13
CA ASN A 281 -2.50 -15.72 4.36
C ASN A 281 -3.97 -15.79 4.80
N GLU A 282 -4.84 -16.31 3.94
CA GLU A 282 -6.29 -16.35 4.17
C GLU A 282 -6.71 -17.35 5.27
N LYS A 283 -5.88 -18.38 5.52
CA LYS A 283 -6.19 -19.47 6.44
C LYS A 283 -5.27 -19.46 7.64
N SER A 284 -5.79 -19.85 8.81
CA SER A 284 -5.00 -20.07 10.03
C SER A 284 -3.73 -20.89 9.74
N PRO A 285 -2.53 -20.45 10.19
CA PRO A 285 -2.26 -19.41 11.18
C PRO A 285 -2.28 -17.96 10.67
N TYR A 286 -2.87 -17.72 9.50
CA TYR A 286 -3.07 -16.41 8.84
C TYR A 286 -1.80 -15.70 8.40
N HIS A 287 -0.67 -16.38 8.48
CA HIS A 287 0.61 -15.97 7.92
C HIS A 287 1.47 -17.21 7.67
N ILE A 288 2.54 -17.04 6.91
CA ILE A 288 3.62 -18.01 6.76
C ILE A 288 4.96 -17.33 7.03
N SER A 289 5.98 -18.11 7.30
CA SER A 289 7.35 -17.60 7.43
C SER A 289 7.97 -17.33 6.05
N PHE A 290 8.99 -16.48 5.99
CA PHE A 290 9.74 -16.24 4.75
C PHE A 290 10.40 -17.52 4.22
N ILE A 291 10.98 -18.34 5.10
CA ILE A 291 11.55 -19.63 4.71
C ILE A 291 10.48 -20.59 4.16
N GLN A 292 9.28 -20.60 4.75
CA GLN A 292 8.17 -21.41 4.21
C GLN A 292 7.79 -20.93 2.80
N ALA A 293 7.61 -19.62 2.61
CA ALA A 293 7.30 -19.05 1.29
C ALA A 293 8.39 -19.38 0.26
N PHE A 294 9.66 -19.23 0.64
CA PHE A 294 10.81 -19.55 -0.21
C PHE A 294 10.83 -21.02 -0.63
N ASN A 295 10.61 -21.95 0.31
CA ASN A 295 10.58 -23.38 0.03
C ASN A 295 9.41 -23.77 -0.89
N TYR A 296 8.22 -23.21 -0.67
CA TYR A 296 7.08 -23.48 -1.55
C TYR A 296 7.34 -23.02 -2.99
N ILE A 297 7.97 -21.86 -3.16
CA ILE A 297 8.35 -21.36 -4.50
C ILE A 297 9.44 -22.26 -5.11
N ALA A 298 10.47 -22.63 -4.34
CA ALA A 298 11.56 -23.50 -4.81
C ALA A 298 11.07 -24.89 -5.24
N ASN A 299 10.00 -25.40 -4.63
CA ASN A 299 9.38 -26.68 -4.98
C ASN A 299 8.29 -26.57 -6.05
N GLY A 300 7.97 -25.37 -6.56
CA GLY A 300 6.90 -25.17 -7.54
C GLY A 300 5.49 -25.32 -6.97
N GLU A 301 5.33 -25.20 -5.65
CA GLU A 301 4.07 -25.40 -4.92
C GLU A 301 3.29 -24.09 -4.71
N ALA A 302 3.88 -22.94 -5.04
CA ALA A 302 3.29 -21.62 -4.82
C ALA A 302 3.57 -20.64 -5.98
N LYS A 303 3.60 -19.33 -5.66
CA LYS A 303 3.79 -18.25 -6.62
C LYS A 303 5.06 -18.45 -7.46
N SER A 304 5.12 -17.80 -8.62
CA SER A 304 6.29 -17.90 -9.50
C SER A 304 7.55 -17.33 -8.86
N LEU A 305 8.70 -17.67 -9.44
CA LEU A 305 10.01 -17.13 -9.08
C LEU A 305 10.03 -15.59 -9.02
N GLU A 306 9.27 -14.92 -9.89
CA GLU A 306 9.14 -13.46 -9.91
C GLU A 306 8.64 -12.88 -8.58
N TYR A 307 7.91 -13.68 -7.78
CA TYR A 307 7.47 -13.25 -6.46
C TYR A 307 8.63 -12.98 -5.50
N LEU A 308 9.74 -13.73 -5.59
CA LEU A 308 10.93 -13.54 -4.76
C LEU A 308 11.72 -12.27 -5.09
N LYS A 309 11.48 -11.69 -6.28
CA LYS A 309 12.13 -10.47 -6.74
C LYS A 309 11.46 -9.27 -6.11
N ARG A 310 10.49 -8.65 -6.80
CA ARG A 310 9.86 -7.39 -6.37
C ARG A 310 8.78 -7.57 -5.29
N PRO A 311 7.77 -8.46 -5.44
CA PRO A 311 6.71 -8.56 -4.44
C PRO A 311 7.19 -8.91 -3.03
N MET A 312 8.18 -9.78 -2.89
CA MET A 312 8.75 -10.12 -1.58
C MET A 312 9.42 -8.93 -0.88
N ARG A 313 9.85 -7.88 -1.61
CA ARG A 313 10.45 -6.67 -1.02
C ARG A 313 9.47 -5.87 -0.18
N TYR A 314 8.17 -5.97 -0.46
CA TYR A 314 7.12 -5.34 0.36
C TYR A 314 7.15 -5.95 1.77
N GLU A 315 7.27 -7.27 1.84
CA GLU A 315 7.30 -8.02 3.08
C GLU A 315 8.63 -7.83 3.82
N VAL A 316 9.76 -7.84 3.10
CA VAL A 316 11.07 -7.58 3.70
C VAL A 316 11.13 -6.17 4.28
N GLY A 317 10.78 -5.14 3.49
CA GLY A 317 10.84 -3.75 3.95
C GLY A 317 9.93 -3.47 5.15
N SER A 318 8.75 -4.09 5.19
CA SER A 318 7.84 -3.97 6.34
C SER A 318 8.33 -4.73 7.57
N ALA A 319 8.89 -5.94 7.41
CA ALA A 319 9.50 -6.70 8.50
C ALA A 319 10.67 -5.95 9.14
N LEU A 320 11.54 -5.33 8.33
CA LEU A 320 12.62 -4.48 8.83
C LEU A 320 12.08 -3.30 9.62
N GLY A 321 11.06 -2.60 9.10
CA GLY A 321 10.39 -1.50 9.81
C GLY A 321 9.82 -1.92 11.17
N LEU A 322 9.16 -3.08 11.24
CA LEU A 322 8.61 -3.62 12.49
C LEU A 322 9.70 -3.94 13.53
N MET A 323 10.81 -4.57 13.11
CA MET A 323 11.91 -4.89 14.04
C MET A 323 12.69 -3.65 14.46
N MET A 324 12.89 -2.67 13.57
CA MET A 324 13.53 -1.40 13.93
C MET A 324 12.69 -0.60 14.94
N ASP A 325 11.36 -0.62 14.79
CA ASP A 325 10.42 -0.11 15.79
C ASP A 325 10.60 -0.78 17.15
N GLU A 326 10.66 -2.12 17.18
CA GLU A 326 10.82 -2.87 18.44
C GLU A 326 12.14 -2.52 19.16
N LEU A 327 13.18 -2.20 18.40
CA LEU A 327 14.47 -1.73 18.94
C LEU A 327 14.52 -0.23 19.25
N ASN A 328 13.43 0.51 19.04
CA ASN A 328 13.39 1.97 19.17
C ASN A 328 14.45 2.69 18.32
N ILE A 329 14.77 2.18 17.13
CA ILE A 329 15.65 2.87 16.18
C ILE A 329 14.84 4.00 15.54
N ASP A 330 15.41 5.21 15.47
CA ASP A 330 14.78 6.37 14.82
C ASP A 330 14.83 6.24 13.28
N TRP A 331 14.22 5.19 12.74
CA TRP A 331 14.31 4.84 11.32
C TRP A 331 13.30 5.61 10.46
N LYS A 332 12.12 5.93 11.01
CA LYS A 332 11.04 6.61 10.28
C LYS A 332 11.44 7.99 9.78
N ASN A 333 12.15 8.77 10.59
CA ASN A 333 12.68 10.07 10.16
C ASN A 333 13.85 9.93 9.17
N GLN A 334 14.70 8.91 9.37
CA GLN A 334 15.87 8.70 8.52
C GLN A 334 15.54 8.20 7.11
N ILE A 335 14.39 7.51 6.95
CA ILE A 335 13.97 6.98 5.64
C ILE A 335 13.30 8.03 4.75
N GLU A 336 12.80 9.13 5.33
CA GLU A 336 12.12 10.17 4.56
C GLU A 336 13.06 10.80 3.54
N ASP A 337 12.69 10.67 2.26
CA ASP A 337 13.50 11.11 1.14
C ASP A 337 12.83 12.28 0.39
N SER A 338 13.65 13.11 -0.22
CA SER A 338 13.21 14.22 -1.05
C SER A 338 14.36 14.73 -1.91
N LYS A 339 14.04 15.65 -2.83
CA LYS A 339 15.04 16.36 -3.63
C LYS A 339 16.10 17.09 -2.78
N ASP A 340 15.69 17.61 -1.61
CA ASP A 340 16.53 18.47 -0.76
C ASP A 340 17.10 17.72 0.47
N ASN A 341 16.58 16.53 0.78
CA ASN A 341 17.04 15.65 1.85
C ASN A 341 17.10 14.23 1.34
N LYS A 342 18.32 13.70 1.16
CA LYS A 342 18.51 12.31 0.74
C LYS A 342 18.27 11.37 1.92
N GLY A 343 17.15 10.67 1.89
CA GLY A 343 16.78 9.64 2.85
C GLY A 343 17.73 8.44 2.80
N ARG A 344 17.62 7.57 3.80
CA ARG A 344 18.33 6.28 3.87
C ARG A 344 17.34 5.13 3.83
N THR A 345 17.57 4.16 2.96
CA THR A 345 16.81 2.91 2.97
C THR A 345 17.02 2.16 4.29
N GLN A 346 16.14 1.20 4.60
CA GLN A 346 16.26 0.41 5.84
C GLN A 346 17.63 -0.27 5.96
N TYR A 347 18.19 -0.78 4.86
CA TYR A 347 19.55 -1.33 4.84
C TYR A 347 20.60 -0.29 5.26
N GLU A 348 20.59 0.90 4.66
CA GLU A 348 21.56 1.97 4.95
C GLU A 348 21.42 2.49 6.39
N ILE A 349 20.21 2.53 6.93
CA ILE A 349 19.96 2.87 8.34
C ILE A 349 20.60 1.82 9.25
N LEU A 350 20.38 0.53 8.98
CA LEU A 350 20.92 -0.55 9.79
C LEU A 350 22.45 -0.66 9.68
N GLU A 351 23.00 -0.53 8.47
CA GLU A 351 24.45 -0.50 8.21
C GLU A 351 25.13 0.57 9.07
N LYS A 352 24.55 1.77 9.09
CA LYS A 352 25.01 2.88 9.94
C LYS A 352 24.80 2.59 11.43
N TYR A 353 23.64 2.10 11.84
CA TYR A 353 23.29 1.84 13.24
C TYR A 353 24.24 0.81 13.88
N PHE A 354 24.61 -0.23 13.14
CA PHE A 354 25.56 -1.25 13.59
C PHE A 354 27.02 -0.94 13.31
N ASN A 355 27.31 0.20 12.65
CA ASN A 355 28.64 0.60 12.22
C ASN A 355 29.36 -0.52 11.44
N ILE A 356 28.65 -1.14 10.49
CA ILE A 356 29.18 -2.22 9.66
C ILE A 356 30.23 -1.66 8.70
N SER A 357 31.41 -2.26 8.70
CA SER A 357 32.52 -1.90 7.83
C SER A 357 32.95 -3.07 6.94
N ASP A 358 33.94 -2.84 6.07
CA ASP A 358 34.48 -3.91 5.23
C ASP A 358 35.07 -5.08 6.00
N LYS A 359 35.61 -4.82 7.20
CA LYS A 359 36.19 -5.83 8.07
C LYS A 359 35.14 -6.75 8.71
N ASP A 360 33.93 -6.22 8.92
CA ASP A 360 32.83 -6.97 9.54
C ASP A 360 32.21 -7.97 8.56
N ILE A 361 32.32 -7.71 7.26
CA ILE A 361 31.85 -8.60 6.19
C ILE A 361 33.07 -9.38 5.66
N SER A 362 33.65 -10.19 6.54
CA SER A 362 34.74 -11.12 6.20
C SER A 362 34.16 -12.48 5.79
N GLU A 363 34.91 -13.27 5.01
CA GLU A 363 34.48 -14.63 4.61
C GLU A 363 34.18 -15.51 5.83
N GLU A 364 34.99 -15.43 6.88
CA GLU A 364 34.79 -16.19 8.12
C GLU A 364 33.48 -15.79 8.82
N THR A 365 33.21 -14.49 8.95
CA THR A 365 31.97 -13.99 9.56
C THR A 365 30.75 -14.42 8.77
N ILE A 366 30.79 -14.28 7.44
CA ILE A 366 29.68 -14.68 6.57
C ILE A 366 29.45 -16.19 6.63
N GLN A 367 30.52 -17.01 6.62
CA GLN A 367 30.42 -18.46 6.73
C GLN A 367 29.79 -18.88 8.07
N ASN A 368 30.10 -18.19 9.17
CA ASN A 368 29.48 -18.45 10.47
C ASN A 368 27.97 -18.18 10.43
N ILE A 369 27.54 -17.04 9.88
CA ILE A 369 26.12 -16.71 9.73
C ILE A 369 25.42 -17.71 8.80
N GLU A 370 26.05 -18.08 7.68
CA GLU A 370 25.55 -19.10 6.75
C GLU A 370 25.33 -20.46 7.45
N ASN A 371 26.29 -20.92 8.24
CA ASN A 371 26.21 -22.17 9.00
C ASN A 371 25.08 -22.15 10.02
N GLU A 372 24.89 -21.04 10.76
CA GLU A 372 23.78 -20.85 11.71
C GLU A 372 22.38 -20.82 11.04
N ASN A 373 22.34 -20.74 9.70
CA ASN A 373 21.12 -20.58 8.91
C ASN A 373 20.96 -21.65 7.82
N ASN A 374 21.59 -22.82 7.99
CA ASN A 374 21.42 -23.99 7.11
C ASN A 374 21.74 -23.71 5.64
N TYR A 375 22.79 -22.94 5.37
CA TYR A 375 23.14 -22.50 4.01
C TYR A 375 23.30 -23.64 2.99
N ASN A 376 23.82 -24.80 3.41
CA ASN A 376 23.95 -25.97 2.52
C ASN A 376 22.59 -26.47 1.98
N GLU A 377 21.55 -26.48 2.81
CA GLU A 377 20.19 -26.82 2.36
C GLU A 377 19.62 -25.70 1.48
N LEU A 378 19.91 -24.44 1.81
CA LEU A 378 19.50 -23.30 1.00
C LEU A 378 20.16 -23.27 -0.38
N LEU A 379 21.39 -23.80 -0.53
CA LEU A 379 22.03 -24.01 -1.84
C LEU A 379 21.27 -25.03 -2.69
N ILE A 380 20.71 -26.08 -2.07
CA ILE A 380 19.87 -27.07 -2.77
C ILE A 380 18.57 -26.41 -3.24
N GLN A 381 17.91 -25.62 -2.39
CA GLN A 381 16.69 -24.88 -2.79
C GLN A 381 17.00 -23.82 -3.85
N GLY A 382 18.11 -23.09 -3.70
CA GLY A 382 18.58 -22.12 -4.68
C GLY A 382 18.86 -22.75 -6.04
N LYS A 383 19.36 -23.99 -6.08
CA LYS A 383 19.51 -24.74 -7.33
C LYS A 383 18.16 -25.03 -7.99
N LYS A 384 17.14 -25.45 -7.23
CA LYS A 384 15.79 -25.65 -7.78
C LYS A 384 15.22 -24.36 -8.38
N LEU A 385 15.39 -23.23 -7.70
CA LEU A 385 14.95 -21.92 -8.20
C LEU A 385 15.64 -21.52 -9.51
N VAL A 386 16.94 -21.80 -9.64
CA VAL A 386 17.66 -21.61 -10.92
C VAL A 386 17.06 -22.49 -12.01
N ASP A 387 16.71 -23.73 -11.71
CA ASP A 387 16.16 -24.65 -12.70
C ASP A 387 14.73 -24.26 -13.11
N LEU A 388 13.94 -23.66 -12.21
CA LEU A 388 12.66 -23.04 -12.52
C LEU A 388 12.80 -21.79 -13.43
N SER A 389 13.89 -21.02 -13.29
CA SER A 389 14.12 -19.81 -14.12
C SER A 389 14.40 -20.11 -15.60
N LYS A 390 14.68 -21.38 -15.93
CA LYS A 390 15.02 -21.86 -17.29
C LYS A 390 13.84 -22.49 -18.01
N GLN A 391 12.71 -22.69 -17.32
CA GLN A 391 11.45 -23.17 -17.87
C GLN A 391 10.59 -21.97 -18.25
#